data_AF-A0A413IZN6-F1
#
_entry.id   AF-A0A413IZN6-F1
#
_cell.length_a   1.000
_cell.length_b   1.000
_cell.length_c   1.000
_cell.angle_alpha   90.00
_cell.angle_beta   90.00
_cell.angle_gamma   90.00
#
_symmetry.space_group_name_H-M   'P 1'
#
loop_
_entity.id
_entity.type
_entity.pdbx_description
1 polymer ?
#
loop_
_entity_poly.entity_id
_entity_poly.type
_entity_poly.pdbx_seq_one_letter_code
_entity_poly.pdbx_strand_id
1 'polypeptide(L)'
;MKSKQVLSVEQMKHLQEIGLELRNTSMLLWYKQMLGKIPISDWELSVWRESLFSEDHVYPAYTLQDILDKLPKRIETEDYEFELYIYYHENGVSVFYDDGDITQLAFFSKPTLLESAYEMLCWCIENGYVKVGKEE
;
A
#
# COMPACT_ATOMS: atom_id res chain seq x y z
N MET A 1 -21.08 3.14 -4.20
CA MET A 1 -19.71 3.43 -4.70
C MET A 1 -19.05 2.12 -5.09
N LYS A 2 -18.28 2.09 -6.19
CA LYS A 2 -17.44 0.91 -6.48
C LYS A 2 -16.36 0.81 -5.40
N SER A 3 -16.09 -0.40 -4.92
CA SER A 3 -15.03 -0.65 -3.94
C SER A 3 -13.66 -0.38 -4.59
N LYS A 4 -12.83 0.41 -3.93
CA LYS A 4 -11.46 0.69 -4.38
C LYS A 4 -10.60 -0.55 -4.10
N GLN A 5 -10.09 -1.19 -5.16
CA GLN A 5 -9.32 -2.44 -5.05
C GLN A 5 -7.80 -2.23 -4.94
N VAL A 6 -7.32 -1.08 -5.43
CA VAL A 6 -5.90 -0.73 -5.45
C VAL A 6 -5.70 0.72 -5.03
N LEU A 7 -4.48 1.06 -4.62
CA LEU A 7 -4.09 2.45 -4.35
C LEU A 7 -4.27 3.34 -5.58
N SER A 8 -4.52 4.63 -5.35
CA SER A 8 -4.52 5.60 -6.45
C SER A 8 -3.11 5.88 -6.93
N VAL A 9 -2.97 6.46 -8.12
CA VAL A 9 -1.66 6.82 -8.69
C VAL A 9 -0.91 7.79 -7.78
N GLU A 10 -1.61 8.70 -7.10
CA GLU A 10 -1.01 9.64 -6.14
C GLU A 10 -0.43 8.91 -4.93
N GLN A 11 -1.16 7.95 -4.37
CA GLN A 11 -0.67 7.12 -3.25
C GLN A 11 0.54 6.27 -3.68
N MET A 12 0.52 5.74 -4.91
CA MET A 12 1.64 5.01 -5.47
C MET A 12 2.89 5.89 -5.63
N LYS A 13 2.73 7.13 -6.09
CA LYS A 13 3.83 8.11 -6.17
C LYS A 13 4.37 8.47 -4.79
N HIS A 14 3.50 8.66 -3.80
CA HIS A 14 3.93 8.92 -2.43
C HIS A 14 4.78 7.77 -1.87
N LEU A 15 4.38 6.51 -2.10
CA LEU A 15 5.18 5.34 -1.69
C LEU A 15 6.57 5.33 -2.35
N GLN A 16 6.69 5.76 -3.61
CA GLN A 16 7.99 5.92 -4.28
C GLN A 16 8.85 7.01 -3.63
N GLU A 17 8.24 8.13 -3.27
CA GLU A 17 8.92 9.28 -2.65
C GLU A 17 9.53 8.91 -1.29
N ILE A 18 8.83 8.07 -0.51
CA ILE A 18 9.34 7.54 0.77
C ILE A 18 10.26 6.31 0.59
N GLY A 19 10.66 6.01 -0.65
CA GLY A 19 11.71 5.03 -0.96
C GLY A 19 11.21 3.62 -1.27
N LEU A 20 9.91 3.33 -1.24
CA LEU A 20 9.40 2.00 -1.55
C LEU A 20 9.58 1.70 -3.03
N GLU A 21 10.39 0.69 -3.35
CA GLU A 21 10.48 0.18 -4.72
C GLU A 21 9.14 -0.43 -5.12
N LEU A 22 8.51 0.11 -6.17
CA LEU A 22 7.26 -0.43 -6.71
C LEU A 22 7.47 -1.65 -7.64
N ARG A 23 8.64 -2.29 -7.57
CA ARG A 23 8.91 -3.53 -8.28
C ARG A 23 8.20 -4.68 -7.56
N ASN A 24 7.75 -5.69 -8.31
CA ASN A 24 7.06 -6.89 -7.80
C ASN A 24 5.62 -6.68 -7.29
N THR A 25 4.84 -5.76 -7.88
CA THR A 25 3.39 -5.71 -7.61
C THR A 25 2.66 -6.84 -8.32
N SER A 26 1.63 -7.38 -7.67
CA SER A 26 0.75 -8.40 -8.29
C SER A 26 -0.10 -7.84 -9.43
N MET A 27 -0.35 -6.52 -9.44
CA MET A 27 -1.23 -5.85 -10.40
C MET A 27 -0.57 -4.62 -11.06
N LEU A 28 -1.15 -4.21 -12.18
CA LEU A 28 -0.75 -3.05 -12.99
C LEU A 28 -1.97 -2.20 -13.33
N LEU A 29 -1.79 -0.88 -13.41
CA LEU A 29 -2.72 0.09 -13.98
C LEU A 29 -2.21 0.55 -15.34
N TRP A 30 -3.07 0.60 -16.34
CA TRP A 30 -2.73 1.08 -17.68
C TRP A 30 -3.93 1.71 -18.38
N TYR A 31 -3.69 2.38 -19.51
CA TYR A 31 -4.73 2.94 -20.35
C TYR A 31 -5.02 2.02 -21.53
N LYS A 32 -6.26 1.57 -21.67
CA LYS A 32 -6.67 0.72 -22.78
C LYS A 32 -6.57 1.41 -24.14
N GLN A 33 -6.76 2.73 -24.18
CA GLN A 33 -6.69 3.50 -25.42
C GLN A 33 -5.86 4.76 -25.25
N MET A 34 -4.92 4.92 -26.19
CA MET A 34 -4.00 6.05 -26.28
C MET A 34 -4.16 6.71 -27.65
N LEU A 35 -4.23 8.05 -27.69
CA LEU A 35 -4.10 8.83 -28.92
C LEU A 35 -2.69 9.44 -28.94
N GLY A 36 -1.74 8.71 -29.53
CA GLY A 36 -0.31 9.04 -29.39
C GLY A 36 0.15 8.84 -27.95
N LYS A 37 0.63 9.91 -27.29
CA LYS A 37 1.02 9.89 -25.86
C LYS A 37 -0.09 10.36 -24.91
N ILE A 38 -1.28 10.64 -25.42
CA ILE A 38 -2.39 11.17 -24.63
C ILE A 38 -3.36 10.02 -24.31
N PRO A 39 -3.59 9.69 -23.04
CA PRO A 39 -4.61 8.72 -22.67
C PRO A 39 -6.01 9.27 -22.93
N ILE A 40 -6.84 8.45 -23.58
CA ILE A 40 -8.24 8.80 -23.92
C ILE A 40 -9.25 7.86 -23.25
N SER A 41 -8.79 6.96 -22.39
CA SER A 41 -9.62 6.08 -21.56
C SER A 41 -9.33 6.31 -20.08
N ASP A 42 -10.20 5.79 -19.21
CA ASP A 42 -9.89 5.65 -17.80
C ASP A 42 -8.77 4.61 -17.58
N TRP A 43 -8.21 4.59 -16.36
CA TRP A 43 -7.31 3.55 -15.90
C TRP A 43 -8.02 2.19 -15.84
N GLU A 44 -7.40 1.17 -16.43
CA GLU A 44 -7.81 -0.22 -16.28
C GLU A 44 -6.82 -0.98 -15.40
N LEU A 45 -7.37 -1.82 -14.53
CA LEU A 45 -6.60 -2.71 -13.65
C LEU A 45 -6.36 -4.03 -14.36
N SER A 46 -5.13 -4.53 -14.34
CA SER A 46 -4.75 -5.80 -14.96
C SER A 46 -3.76 -6.57 -14.11
N VAL A 47 -3.77 -7.89 -14.21
CA VAL A 47 -2.78 -8.75 -13.54
C VAL A 47 -1.41 -8.50 -14.15
N TRP A 48 -0.37 -8.56 -13.32
CA TRP A 48 1.00 -8.39 -13.78
C TRP A 48 1.36 -9.35 -14.93
N ARG A 49 1.91 -8.78 -16.01
CA ARG A 49 2.45 -9.53 -17.16
C ARG A 49 3.66 -8.80 -17.72
N GLU A 50 4.77 -9.52 -17.84
CA GLU A 50 6.03 -9.00 -18.37
C GLU A 50 5.89 -8.41 -19.78
N SER A 51 4.97 -8.94 -20.60
CA SER A 51 4.67 -8.43 -21.94
C SER A 51 4.03 -7.05 -22.00
N LEU A 52 3.53 -6.52 -20.88
CA LEU A 52 3.02 -5.15 -20.76
C LEU A 52 4.13 -4.19 -20.33
N PHE A 53 5.31 -4.70 -19.98
CA PHE A 53 6.41 -3.94 -19.40
C PHE A 53 7.35 -3.41 -20.49
N SER A 54 6.86 -2.44 -21.26
CA SER A 54 7.69 -1.61 -22.15
C SER A 54 7.06 -0.26 -22.50
N GLU A 55 5.94 0.09 -21.85
CA GLU A 55 5.14 1.24 -22.25
C GLU A 55 5.11 2.30 -21.14
N ASP A 56 5.35 3.57 -21.51
CA ASP A 56 5.40 4.76 -20.64
C ASP A 56 4.11 5.00 -19.81
N HIS A 57 3.07 4.19 -20.01
CA HIS A 57 1.73 4.38 -19.49
C HIS A 57 1.24 3.21 -18.62
N VAL A 58 2.15 2.34 -18.19
CA VAL A 58 1.88 1.24 -17.26
C VAL A 58 2.49 1.58 -15.89
N TYR A 59 1.65 1.53 -14.86
CA TYR A 59 2.04 1.82 -13.48
C TYR A 59 1.81 0.58 -12.62
N PRO A 60 2.73 0.27 -11.69
CA PRO A 60 2.46 -0.70 -10.64
C PRO A 60 1.20 -0.34 -9.87
N ALA A 61 0.43 -1.34 -9.44
CA ALA A 61 -0.77 -1.14 -8.66
C ALA A 61 -0.70 -1.99 -7.39
N TYR A 62 -0.63 -1.33 -6.23
CA TYR A 62 -0.66 -2.03 -4.95
C TYR A 62 -2.10 -2.37 -4.59
N THR A 63 -2.34 -3.66 -4.44
CA THR A 63 -3.54 -4.21 -3.82
C THR A 63 -3.45 -4.12 -2.31
N LEU A 64 -4.57 -4.39 -1.64
CA LEU A 64 -4.57 -4.61 -0.20
C LEU A 64 -3.61 -5.74 0.21
N GLN A 65 -3.52 -6.82 -0.57
CA GLN A 65 -2.63 -7.95 -0.26
C GLN A 65 -1.17 -7.52 -0.28
N ASP A 66 -0.74 -6.75 -1.29
CA ASP A 66 0.64 -6.27 -1.40
C ASP A 66 1.02 -5.39 -0.19
N ILE A 67 0.07 -4.63 0.37
CA ILE A 67 0.29 -3.81 1.57
C ILE A 67 0.39 -4.70 2.81
N LEU A 68 -0.55 -5.61 3.01
CA LEU A 68 -0.57 -6.49 4.18
C LEU A 68 0.65 -7.41 4.24
N ASP A 69 1.19 -7.83 3.10
CA ASP A 69 2.41 -8.64 3.00
C ASP A 69 3.67 -7.85 3.38
N LYS A 70 3.65 -6.53 3.22
CA LYS A 70 4.77 -5.65 3.61
C LYS A 70 4.71 -5.17 5.05
N LEU A 71 3.52 -5.08 5.63
CA LEU A 71 3.38 -4.69 7.04
C LEU A 71 4.01 -5.76 7.96
N PRO A 72 4.90 -5.37 8.88
CA PRO A 72 5.36 -6.25 9.95
C PRO A 72 4.18 -6.89 10.68
N LYS A 73 4.25 -8.18 10.96
CA LYS A 73 3.22 -8.81 11.82
C LYS A 73 3.43 -8.47 13.29
N ARG A 74 4.67 -8.14 13.63
CA ARG A 74 5.13 -7.78 14.96
C ARG A 74 6.24 -6.75 14.87
N ILE A 75 6.24 -5.80 15.79
CA ILE A 75 7.28 -4.80 15.98
C ILE A 75 7.80 -4.95 17.41
N GLU A 76 9.11 -5.02 17.57
CA GLU A 76 9.76 -5.11 18.87
C GLU A 76 10.49 -3.79 19.15
N THR A 77 10.26 -3.24 20.33
CA THR A 77 11.05 -2.15 20.90
C THR A 77 11.87 -2.69 22.08
N GLU A 78 12.64 -1.84 22.76
CA GLU A 78 13.46 -2.28 23.89
C GLU A 78 12.62 -2.93 25.02
N ASP A 79 11.39 -2.45 25.22
CA ASP A 79 10.56 -2.80 26.36
C ASP A 79 9.24 -3.52 25.98
N TYR A 80 8.83 -3.49 24.71
CA TYR A 80 7.50 -3.95 24.29
C TYR A 80 7.53 -4.72 22.97
N GLU A 81 6.56 -5.62 22.82
CA GLU A 81 6.30 -6.37 21.58
C GLU A 81 4.88 -6.02 21.13
N PHE A 82 4.75 -5.41 19.96
CA PHE A 82 3.46 -4.98 19.41
C PHE A 82 3.06 -5.87 18.25
N GLU A 83 1.82 -6.37 18.24
CA GLU A 83 1.26 -7.16 17.16
C GLU A 83 0.32 -6.31 16.28
N LEU A 84 0.25 -6.64 14.98
CA LEU A 84 -0.61 -5.96 14.03
C LEU A 84 -2.07 -6.41 14.16
N TYR A 85 -2.95 -5.48 14.48
CA TYR A 85 -4.40 -5.70 14.58
C TYR A 85 -5.17 -4.96 13.48
N ILE A 86 -6.24 -5.62 13.00
CA ILE A 86 -7.23 -5.04 12.10
C ILE A 86 -8.59 -5.15 12.78
N TYR A 87 -9.28 -4.02 12.96
CA TYR A 87 -10.56 -3.97 13.64
C TYR A 87 -11.61 -3.24 12.80
N TYR A 88 -12.73 -3.91 12.54
CA TYR A 88 -13.87 -3.34 11.80
C TYR A 88 -14.87 -2.70 12.76
N HIS A 89 -15.34 -1.50 12.44
CA HIS A 89 -16.34 -0.78 13.21
C HIS A 89 -17.34 -0.06 12.30
N GLU A 90 -18.40 0.50 12.89
CA GLU A 90 -19.55 1.07 12.16
C GLU A 90 -19.14 2.06 11.07
N ASN A 91 -18.14 2.91 11.35
CA ASN A 91 -17.69 3.98 10.46
C ASN A 91 -16.40 3.71 9.68
N GLY A 92 -15.88 2.47 9.69
CA GLY A 92 -14.63 2.18 8.98
C GLY A 92 -13.84 0.99 9.52
N VAL A 93 -12.54 1.03 9.27
CA VAL A 93 -11.62 -0.03 9.66
C VAL A 93 -10.37 0.59 10.28
N SER A 94 -9.94 0.08 11.42
CA SER A 94 -8.70 0.49 12.08
C SER A 94 -7.60 -0.54 11.84
N VAL A 95 -6.39 -0.06 11.61
CA VAL A 95 -5.15 -0.84 11.56
C VAL A 95 -4.21 -0.24 12.59
N PHE A 96 -3.71 -1.06 13.51
CA PHE A 96 -2.93 -0.58 14.65
C PHE A 96 -1.95 -1.65 15.19
N TYR A 97 -0.92 -1.21 15.89
CA TYR A 97 0.02 -2.06 16.63
C TYR A 97 -0.21 -1.90 18.12
N ASP A 98 -0.44 -3.01 18.82
CA ASP A 98 -0.83 -3.06 20.24
C ASP A 98 -0.05 -4.17 20.97
N ASP A 99 0.31 -3.93 22.23
CA ASP A 99 1.05 -4.88 23.08
C ASP A 99 0.14 -5.91 23.78
N GLY A 100 -1.17 -5.83 23.57
CA GLY A 100 -2.17 -6.68 24.20
C GLY A 100 -2.66 -6.18 25.55
N ASP A 101 -2.08 -5.09 26.07
CA ASP A 101 -2.45 -4.48 27.34
C ASP A 101 -3.10 -3.10 27.13
N ILE A 102 -2.30 -2.02 27.13
CA ILE A 102 -2.80 -0.63 27.10
C ILE A 102 -2.00 0.23 26.11
N THR A 103 -0.88 -0.28 25.58
CA THR A 103 0.03 0.53 24.79
C THR A 103 -0.23 0.32 23.31
N GLN A 104 -0.66 1.37 22.64
CA GLN A 104 -0.74 1.41 21.19
C GLN A 104 0.45 2.16 20.62
N LEU A 105 1.22 1.47 19.77
CA LEU A 105 2.39 2.06 19.12
C LEU A 105 1.99 2.98 17.97
N ALA A 106 1.01 2.56 17.16
CA ALA A 106 0.48 3.32 16.04
C ALA A 106 -0.97 2.93 15.78
N PHE A 107 -1.81 3.90 15.40
CA PHE A 107 -3.23 3.69 15.13
C PHE A 107 -3.71 4.53 13.94
N PHE A 108 -4.28 3.87 12.94
CA PHE A 108 -4.87 4.53 11.77
C PHE A 108 -6.26 3.99 11.49
N SER A 109 -7.25 4.89 11.40
CA SER A 109 -8.64 4.55 11.10
C SER A 109 -9.15 5.38 9.94
N LYS A 110 -9.69 4.71 8.92
CA LYS A 110 -10.22 5.27 7.68
C LYS A 110 -11.50 4.53 7.28
N PRO A 111 -12.30 5.07 6.33
CA PRO A 111 -13.51 4.41 5.86
C PRO A 111 -13.28 3.00 5.28
N THR A 112 -12.09 2.72 4.74
CA THR A 112 -11.76 1.42 4.15
C THR A 112 -10.47 0.82 4.71
N LEU A 113 -10.39 -0.52 4.74
CA LEU A 113 -9.18 -1.24 5.15
C LEU A 113 -7.97 -0.88 4.27
N LEU A 114 -8.18 -0.68 2.96
CA LEU A 114 -7.10 -0.30 2.05
C LEU A 114 -6.48 1.05 2.45
N GLU A 115 -7.29 2.02 2.84
CA GLU A 115 -6.81 3.34 3.26
C GLU A 115 -6.11 3.28 4.62
N SER A 116 -6.66 2.56 5.60
CA SER A 116 -6.02 2.41 6.91
C SER A 116 -4.69 1.65 6.83
N ALA A 117 -4.64 0.58 6.02
CA ALA A 117 -3.42 -0.19 5.79
C ALA A 117 -2.36 0.63 5.05
N TYR A 118 -2.77 1.50 4.12
CA TYR A 118 -1.88 2.43 3.43
C TYR A 118 -1.19 3.41 4.39
N GLU A 119 -1.96 4.05 5.28
CA GLU A 119 -1.40 4.99 6.28
C GLU A 119 -0.45 4.26 7.23
N MET A 120 -0.83 3.05 7.67
CA MET A 120 0.04 2.22 8.50
C MET A 120 1.34 1.85 7.78
N LEU A 121 1.28 1.52 6.49
CA LEU A 121 2.49 1.20 5.71
C LEU A 121 3.41 2.41 5.57
N CYS A 122 2.86 3.60 5.31
CA CYS A 122 3.65 4.84 5.25
C CYS A 122 4.37 5.06 6.58
N TRP A 123 3.64 4.98 7.69
CA TRP A 123 4.22 5.14 9.02
C TRP A 123 5.31 4.10 9.31
N CYS A 124 5.10 2.83 8.95
CA CYS A 124 6.11 1.79 9.16
C CYS A 124 7.39 2.05 8.35
N ILE A 125 7.28 2.57 7.14
CA ILE A 125 8.43 2.95 6.30
C ILE A 125 9.17 4.14 6.92
N GLU A 126 8.43 5.19 7.30
CA GLU A 126 9.00 6.40 7.89
C GLU A 126 9.73 6.14 9.22
N ASN A 127 9.25 5.16 9.99
CA ASN A 127 9.87 4.76 11.26
C ASN A 127 10.90 3.61 11.10
N GLY A 128 11.20 3.17 9.87
CA GLY A 128 12.22 2.17 9.60
C GLY A 128 11.84 0.72 9.94
N TYR A 129 10.57 0.45 10.23
CA TYR A 129 10.05 -0.91 10.47
C TYR A 129 9.85 -1.71 9.19
N VAL A 130 9.74 -1.03 8.05
CA VAL A 130 9.74 -1.65 6.71
C VAL A 130 10.99 -1.23 5.98
N LYS A 131 11.80 -2.21 5.58
CA LYS A 131 12.98 -1.95 4.75
C LYS A 131 12.56 -1.47 3.37
N VAL A 132 13.19 -0.39 2.92
CA VAL A 132 13.06 0.17 1.57
C VAL A 132 14.43 0.10 0.87
N GLY A 133 14.46 -0.25 -0.42
CA GLY A 133 15.71 -0.25 -1.21
C GLY A 133 16.24 1.18 -1.36
N LYS A 134 17.54 1.44 -1.26
CA LYS A 134 18.66 0.74 -1.91
C LYS A 134 19.63 0.12 -0.88
N GLU A 135 19.68 -1.20 -0.81
CA GLU A 135 20.88 -1.88 -0.30
C GLU A 135 21.83 -2.06 -1.51
N GLU A 136 23.04 -1.48 -1.42
CA GLU A 136 24.20 -1.75 -2.29
C GLU A 136 24.86 -3.08 -1.94
#